data_AF-A0A6P7FQN7-F1
#
_entry.id   AF-A0A6P7FQN7-F1
#
_cell.length_a   1.000
_cell.length_b   1.000
_cell.length_c   1.000
_cell.angle_alpha   90.00
_cell.angle_beta   90.00
_cell.angle_gamma   90.00
#
_symmetry.space_group_name_H-M   'P 1'
#
loop_
_entity.id
_entity.type
_entity.pdbx_description
1 polymer ?
#
loop_
_entity_poly.entity_id
_entity_poly.type
_entity_poly.pdbx_seq_one_letter_code
_entity_poly.pdbx_strand_id
1 'polypeptide(L)'
;MLKSILHGTRTNLESITVKYLCSGHSFLPNDTDFSDIESALKRQQRLYTPNDYIEVMRSCRKQRPLVVTQMHVEDFLGVINIEKKIANRKVTEDKEKINWLKIRSIKKKSLTHLG
;
A
#
# COMPACT_ATOMS: atom_id res chain seq x y z
N MET A 1 -5.20 -8.26 -1.93
CA MET A 1 -3.80 -8.70 -2.18
C MET A 1 -3.05 -9.09 -0.90
N LEU A 2 -3.00 -8.25 0.13
CA LEU A 2 -2.43 -8.65 1.44
C LEU A 2 -3.20 -9.79 2.12
N LYS A 3 -4.53 -9.82 1.94
CA LYS A 3 -5.44 -10.89 2.39
C LYS A 3 -5.01 -12.28 1.93
N SER A 4 -4.67 -12.45 0.65
CA SER A 4 -4.24 -13.75 0.14
C SER A 4 -2.86 -14.19 0.65
N ILE A 5 -1.98 -13.24 1.00
CA ILE A 5 -0.66 -13.49 1.59
C ILE A 5 -0.79 -13.91 3.07
N LEU A 6 -1.71 -13.26 3.80
CA LEU A 6 -1.97 -13.50 5.22
C LEU A 6 -2.72 -14.81 5.47
N HIS A 7 -3.68 -15.14 4.61
CA HIS A 7 -4.52 -16.34 4.76
C HIS A 7 -3.95 -17.59 4.08
N GLY A 8 -2.75 -17.52 3.47
CA GLY A 8 -2.08 -18.69 2.90
C GLY A 8 -2.83 -19.34 1.72
N THR A 9 -3.80 -18.65 1.13
CA THR A 9 -4.49 -19.12 -0.07
C THR A 9 -3.47 -19.28 -1.21
N ARG A 10 -3.51 -20.44 -1.90
CA ARG A 10 -2.69 -20.68 -3.09
C ARG A 10 -2.95 -19.57 -4.11
N THR A 11 -1.96 -18.72 -4.30
CA THR A 11 -1.99 -17.67 -5.33
C THR A 11 -0.86 -17.93 -6.30
N ASN A 12 -1.10 -17.66 -7.58
CA ASN A 12 -0.07 -17.70 -8.64
C ASN A 12 0.90 -16.50 -8.54
N LEU A 13 1.04 -15.91 -7.34
CA LEU A 13 1.81 -14.70 -7.11
C LEU A 13 3.26 -15.07 -6.90
N GLU A 14 4.13 -14.69 -7.84
CA GLU A 14 5.55 -15.06 -7.81
C GLU A 14 6.31 -14.34 -6.69
N SER A 15 6.07 -13.03 -6.51
CA SER A 15 6.68 -12.27 -5.43
C SER A 15 5.89 -11.02 -5.06
N ILE A 16 6.10 -10.55 -3.82
CA ILE A 16 5.58 -9.29 -3.31
C ILE A 16 6.76 -8.45 -2.88
N THR A 17 6.80 -7.20 -3.32
CA THR A 17 7.81 -6.23 -2.90
C THR A 17 7.13 -5.04 -2.25
N VAL A 18 7.46 -4.79 -0.99
CA VAL A 18 7.11 -3.55 -0.29
C VAL A 18 8.30 -2.61 -0.45
N LYS A 19 8.05 -1.41 -0.99
CA LYS A 19 9.07 -0.36 -1.12
C LYS A 19 8.80 0.70 -0.06
N TYR A 20 9.85 1.16 0.62
CA TYR A 20 9.78 2.21 1.61
C TYR A 20 10.11 3.56 1.00
N LEU A 21 9.62 4.62 1.63
CA LEU A 21 9.95 5.99 1.28
C LEU A 21 11.40 6.28 1.64
N CYS A 22 12.13 6.89 0.71
CA CYS A 22 13.45 7.43 0.96
C CYS A 22 13.32 8.89 1.40
N SER A 23 14.12 9.32 2.37
CA SER A 23 14.21 10.74 2.73
C SER A 23 14.56 11.58 1.50
N GLY A 24 13.86 12.70 1.31
CA GLY A 24 13.99 13.60 0.15
C GLY A 24 13.03 13.31 -1.02
N HIS A 25 12.26 12.22 -0.98
CA HIS A 25 11.20 11.92 -1.95
C HIS A 25 9.83 12.21 -1.35
N SER A 26 9.52 13.50 -1.18
CA SER A 26 8.22 13.95 -0.67
C SER A 26 7.12 14.00 -1.73
N PHE A 27 7.50 13.94 -3.01
CA PHE A 27 6.56 14.01 -4.14
C PHE A 27 6.23 12.60 -4.61
N LEU A 28 5.12 12.07 -4.12
CA LEU A 28 4.60 10.80 -4.57
C LEU A 28 3.63 11.03 -5.74
N PRO A 29 3.54 10.09 -6.70
CA PRO A 29 2.60 10.23 -7.82
C PRO A 29 1.14 10.40 -7.39
N ASN A 30 0.76 9.86 -6.22
CA ASN A 30 -0.58 10.02 -5.66
C ASN A 30 -0.85 11.43 -5.11
N ASP A 31 0.16 12.28 -4.89
CA ASP A 31 -0.04 13.67 -4.44
C ASP A 31 -0.83 14.47 -5.49
N THR A 32 -0.64 14.17 -6.77
CA THR A 32 -1.43 14.79 -7.85
C THR A 32 -2.89 14.36 -7.79
N ASP A 33 -3.17 13.08 -7.48
CA ASP A 33 -4.54 12.59 -7.32
C ASP A 33 -5.23 13.25 -6.12
N PHE A 34 -4.52 13.39 -4.99
CA PHE A 34 -5.04 14.10 -3.82
C PHE A 34 -5.27 15.58 -4.09
N SER A 35 -4.39 16.24 -4.85
CA SER A 35 -4.54 17.66 -5.21
C SER A 35 -5.83 17.93 -5.99
N ASP A 36 -6.21 17.02 -6.91
CA ASP A 36 -7.45 17.13 -7.67
C ASP A 36 -8.68 16.88 -6.81
N ILE A 37 -8.62 15.90 -5.91
CA ILE A 37 -9.69 15.63 -4.94
C ILE A 37 -9.90 16.84 -4.04
N GLU A 38 -8.84 17.39 -3.45
CA GLU A 38 -8.92 18.58 -2.60
C GLU A 38 -9.48 19.79 -3.35
N SER A 39 -9.05 20.00 -4.59
CA SER A 39 -9.53 21.09 -5.43
C SER A 39 -11.01 20.95 -5.76
N ALA A 40 -11.50 19.73 -6.00
CA ALA A 40 -12.91 19.46 -6.24
C ALA A 40 -13.75 19.62 -4.95
N LEU A 41 -13.24 19.15 -3.82
CA LEU A 41 -13.90 19.29 -2.51
C LEU A 41 -14.07 20.75 -2.10
N LYS A 42 -13.04 21.59 -2.30
CA LYS A 42 -13.11 23.05 -2.02
C LYS A 42 -14.21 23.75 -2.80
N ARG A 43 -14.62 23.21 -3.94
CA ARG A 43 -15.70 23.77 -4.78
C ARG A 43 -17.08 23.29 -4.36
N GLN A 44 -17.18 22.29 -3.48
CA GLN A 44 -18.47 21.82 -2.98
C GLN A 44 -18.85 22.51 -1.68
N GLN A 45 -20.03 23.12 -1.67
CA GLN A 45 -20.56 23.79 -0.48
C GLN A 45 -21.17 22.83 0.54
N ARG A 46 -21.58 21.63 0.11
CA ARG A 46 -22.43 20.73 0.91
C ARG A 46 -21.98 19.28 0.74
N LEU A 47 -21.41 18.73 1.80
CA LEU A 47 -21.03 17.32 1.94
C LEU A 47 -21.58 16.86 3.29
N TYR A 48 -22.60 16.01 3.29
CA TYR A 48 -23.29 15.58 4.51
C TYR A 48 -23.08 14.10 4.80
N THR A 49 -22.77 13.31 3.78
CA THR A 49 -22.55 11.87 3.91
C THR A 49 -21.18 11.44 3.37
N PRO A 50 -20.64 10.30 3.84
CA PRO A 50 -19.46 9.70 3.23
C PRO A 50 -19.63 9.38 1.74
N ASN A 51 -20.85 9.08 1.30
CA ASN A 51 -21.14 8.82 -0.11
C ASN A 51 -20.97 10.07 -0.96
N ASP A 52 -21.35 11.25 -0.45
CA ASP A 52 -21.14 12.53 -1.15
C ASP A 52 -19.64 12.76 -1.39
N TYR A 53 -18.82 12.44 -0.39
CA TYR A 53 -17.36 12.54 -0.49
C TYR A 53 -16.80 11.56 -1.54
N ILE A 54 -17.29 10.32 -1.55
CA ILE A 54 -16.94 9.30 -2.56
C ILE A 54 -17.32 9.75 -3.97
N GLU A 55 -18.49 10.37 -4.13
CA GLU A 55 -18.94 10.87 -5.43
C GLU A 55 -18.04 12.00 -5.95
N VAL A 56 -17.65 12.94 -5.08
CA VAL A 56 -16.67 13.98 -5.44
C VAL A 56 -15.34 13.38 -5.88
N MET A 57 -14.84 12.36 -5.17
CA MET A 57 -13.60 11.68 -5.57
C MET A 57 -13.73 11.00 -6.94
N ARG A 58 -14.89 10.44 -7.28
CA ARG A 58 -15.13 9.80 -8.60
C ARG A 58 -15.23 10.84 -9.72
N SER A 59 -15.80 12.01 -9.45
CA SER A 59 -16.06 13.04 -10.45
C SER A 59 -14.98 14.12 -10.56
N CYS A 60 -13.95 14.12 -9.71
CA CYS A 60 -12.96 15.20 -9.65
C CYS A 60 -12.16 15.37 -10.95
N ARG A 61 -11.97 14.28 -11.72
CA ARG A 61 -11.29 14.29 -13.03
C ARG A 61 -12.22 13.86 -14.15
N LYS A 62 -12.32 14.68 -15.20
CA LYS A 62 -13.06 14.35 -16.43
C LYS A 62 -12.31 13.37 -17.33
N GLN A 63 -10.99 13.55 -17.45
CA GLN A 63 -10.13 12.66 -18.23
C GLN A 63 -9.43 11.70 -17.28
N ARG A 64 -9.56 10.39 -17.55
CA ARG A 64 -9.08 9.30 -16.67
C ARG A 64 -9.59 9.45 -15.22
N PRO A 65 -10.90 9.23 -15.00
CA PRO A 65 -11.49 9.28 -13.66
C PRO A 65 -10.78 8.34 -12.68
N LEU A 66 -10.74 8.73 -11.41
CA LEU A 66 -10.14 7.91 -10.36
C LEU A 66 -11.00 6.67 -10.09
N VAL A 67 -10.36 5.52 -9.93
CA VAL A 67 -11.04 4.29 -9.50
C VAL A 67 -11.15 4.31 -7.98
N VAL A 68 -12.31 4.73 -7.47
CA VAL A 68 -12.56 4.84 -6.03
C VAL A 68 -13.16 3.54 -5.50
N THR A 69 -12.40 2.84 -4.67
CA THR A 69 -12.83 1.62 -3.96
C THR A 69 -13.07 1.94 -2.50
N GLN A 70 -14.30 1.75 -2.02
CA GLN A 70 -14.62 1.88 -0.62
C GLN A 70 -14.07 0.66 0.14
N MET A 71 -13.30 0.91 1.18
CA MET A 71 -12.76 -0.14 2.05
C MET A 71 -13.61 -0.26 3.31
N HIS A 72 -13.84 -1.49 3.76
CA HIS A 72 -14.52 -1.79 5.01
C HIS A 72 -13.54 -2.34 6.05
N VAL A 73 -13.99 -2.48 7.30
CA VAL A 73 -13.14 -2.95 8.41
C VAL A 73 -12.51 -4.31 8.09
N GLU A 74 -13.23 -5.17 7.37
CA GLU A 74 -12.79 -6.52 7.00
C GLU A 74 -11.70 -6.54 5.92
N ASP A 75 -11.42 -5.39 5.31
CA ASP A 75 -10.32 -5.20 4.36
C ASP A 75 -9.01 -4.82 5.05
N PHE A 76 -9.09 -4.28 6.27
CA PHE A 76 -7.92 -3.95 7.08
C PHE A 76 -7.47 -5.18 7.87
N LEU A 77 -6.23 -5.61 7.62
CA LEU A 77 -5.69 -6.82 8.22
C LEU A 77 -4.48 -6.49 9.10
N GLY A 78 -4.51 -7.00 10.33
CA GLY A 78 -3.37 -6.92 11.23
C GLY A 78 -2.18 -7.74 10.72
N VAL A 79 -0.98 -7.15 10.78
CA VAL A 79 0.27 -7.81 10.36
C VAL A 79 0.99 -8.51 11.52
N ILE A 80 0.39 -8.59 12.71
CA ILE A 80 0.98 -9.16 13.93
C ILE A 80 1.54 -10.57 13.69
N ASN A 81 0.81 -11.41 12.95
CA ASN A 81 1.25 -12.77 12.65
C ASN A 81 2.44 -12.81 11.66
N ILE A 82 2.60 -11.79 10.82
CA ILE A 82 3.78 -11.63 9.96
C ILE A 82 4.94 -11.14 10.81
N GLU A 83 4.74 -10.13 11.66
CA GLU A 83 5.77 -9.58 12.54
C GLU A 83 6.42 -10.66 13.41
N LYS A 84 5.62 -11.54 14.01
CA LYS A 84 6.11 -12.69 14.79
C LYS A 84 6.98 -13.66 13.97
N LYS A 85 6.82 -13.70 12.65
CA LYS A 85 7.58 -14.55 11.73
C LYS A 85 8.79 -13.84 11.12
N ILE A 86 8.93 -12.52 11.30
CA ILE A 86 10.09 -11.77 10.81
C ILE A 86 11.26 -12.03 11.76
N ALA A 87 12.33 -12.63 11.25
CA ALA A 87 13.59 -12.71 11.97
C ALA A 87 14.27 -11.33 11.95
N ASN A 88 14.52 -10.74 13.12
CA ASN A 88 15.32 -9.51 13.25
C ASN A 88 16.80 -9.83 13.02
N ARG A 89 17.19 -9.90 11.74
CA ARG A 89 18.57 -10.14 11.33
C ARG A 89 19.42 -8.91 11.65
N LYS A 90 20.52 -9.10 12.37
CA LYS A 90 21.50 -8.05 12.68
C LYS A 90 22.64 -7.98 11.66
N VAL A 91 22.81 -9.05 10.88
CA VAL A 91 23.93 -9.26 9.98
C VAL A 91 23.43 -9.87 8.67
N THR A 92 24.00 -9.47 7.55
CA THR A 92 23.75 -10.05 6.22
C THR A 92 24.47 -11.40 6.05
N GLU A 93 24.20 -12.10 4.94
CA GLU A 93 24.92 -13.32 4.56
C GLU A 93 26.42 -13.05 4.34
N ASP A 94 26.77 -11.83 3.91
CA ASP A 94 28.13 -11.34 3.72
C ASP A 94 28.80 -10.84 5.01
N LYS A 95 28.20 -11.11 6.19
CA LYS A 95 28.68 -10.67 7.51
C LYS A 95 28.67 -9.16 7.75
N GLU A 96 27.97 -8.38 6.94
CA GLU A 96 27.83 -6.93 7.14
C GLU A 96 26.72 -6.60 8.13
N LYS A 97 26.92 -5.56 8.95
CA LYS A 97 25.89 -5.11 9.90
C LYS A 97 24.71 -4.49 9.17
N ILE A 98 23.51 -4.98 9.44
CA ILE A 98 22.28 -4.44 8.86
C ILE A 98 21.94 -3.10 9.52
N ASN A 99 21.84 -2.05 8.70
CA ASN A 99 21.23 -0.78 9.11
C ASN A 99 19.81 -0.69 8.57
N TRP A 100 18.82 -0.96 9.44
CA TRP A 100 17.40 -0.95 9.09
C TRP A 100 16.92 0.39 8.52
N LEU A 101 17.54 1.52 8.88
CA LEU A 101 17.18 2.85 8.35
C LEU A 101 17.59 3.03 6.88
N LYS A 102 18.52 2.22 6.37
CA LYS A 102 18.95 2.24 4.97
C LYS A 102 18.16 1.28 4.08
N ILE A 103 17.27 0.47 4.64
CA ILE A 103 16.49 -0.50 3.87
C ILE A 103 15.45 0.23 3.03
N ARG A 104 15.45 -0.06 1.72
CA ARG A 104 14.53 0.56 0.74
C ARG A 104 13.38 -0.34 0.30
N SER A 105 13.50 -1.64 0.50
CA SER A 105 12.43 -2.59 0.18
C SER A 105 12.56 -3.92 0.90
N ILE A 106 11.44 -4.57 1.17
CA ILE A 106 11.37 -5.99 1.55
C ILE A 106 10.67 -6.75 0.43
N LYS A 107 11.31 -7.80 -0.07
CA LYS A 107 10.74 -8.69 -1.09
C LYS A 107 10.52 -10.09 -0.50
N LYS A 108 9.28 -10.57 -0.58
CA LYS A 108 8.93 -11.97 -0.30
C LYS A 108 8.72 -12.68 -1.65
N LYS A 109 9.50 -13.71 -1.92
CA LYS A 109 9.23 -14.64 -3.03
C LYS A 109 8.27 -15.72 -2.54
N SER A 110 7.30 -16.08 -3.37
CA SER A 110 6.53 -17.30 -3.15
C SER A 110 7.43 -18.48 -3.50
N LEU A 111 7.57 -19.42 -2.58
CA LEU A 111 8.22 -20.70 -2.89
C LEU A 111 7.22 -21.49 -3.73
N THR A 112 7.27 -21.30 -5.05
CA THR A 112 6.79 -22.35 -5.95
C THR A 112 7.60 -23.60 -5.64
N HIS A 113 6.91 -24.69 -5.33
CA HIS A 113 7.52 -26.01 -5.17
C HIS A 113 8.44 -26.26 -6.38
N LEU A 114 9.74 -26.24 -6.14
CA LEU A 114 10.69 -26.97 -6.98
C LEU A 114 10.35 -28.44 -6.74
N GLY A 115 9.64 -29.03 -7.70
CA GLY A 115 9.55 -30.48 -7.86
C GLY A 115 10.88 -31.03 -8.35
#